data_AF-A0A0S9P8U0-F1
#
_entry.id   AF-A0A0S9P8U0-F1
#
_cell.length_a   1.000
_cell.length_b   1.000
_cell.length_c   1.000
_cell.angle_alpha   90.00
_cell.angle_beta   90.00
_cell.angle_gamma   90.00
#
_symmetry.space_group_name_H-M   'P 1'
#
loop_
_entity.id
_entity.type
_entity.pdbx_description
1 polymer ?
#
loop_
_entity_poly.entity_id
_entity_poly.type
_entity_poly.pdbx_seq_one_letter_code
_entity_poly.pdbx_strand_id
1 'polypeptide(L)'
;MRSHELRLKMHMMLVMQATKAPYTLPDRPTQSLARLLNLPQDTGPRRANDAKKWLQENRLITPTLLAGDKAGLLLLHPDGSGDGWESNGARWVGVPFTLWSNAWILRLSGRAIVVLMALLELNGGSQHPDGEWMDGHRKKQYGLSDDTWTSATRELEYFGLLRTKEGFWGDDDYEIRKRKRYFVIREALATAPDWTMPDAP
;
A
#
# COMPACT_ATOMS: atom_id res chain seq x y z
N MET A 1 -2.39 -8.53 -12.54
CA MET A 1 -3.07 -7.82 -11.43
C MET A 1 -4.48 -8.36 -11.20
N ARG A 2 -4.84 -8.68 -9.94
CA ARG A 2 -6.19 -9.14 -9.53
C ARG A 2 -7.12 -7.95 -9.21
N SER A 3 -8.43 -8.20 -9.05
CA SER A 3 -9.43 -7.12 -8.84
C SER A 3 -9.28 -6.36 -7.51
N HIS A 4 -9.02 -7.06 -6.41
CA HIS A 4 -8.78 -6.42 -5.09
C HIS A 4 -7.49 -5.59 -5.09
N GLU A 5 -6.43 -6.12 -5.71
CA GLU A 5 -5.15 -5.44 -5.88
C GLU A 5 -5.32 -4.14 -6.70
N LEU A 6 -6.08 -4.21 -7.79
CA LEU A 6 -6.39 -3.03 -8.63
C LEU A 6 -7.11 -1.94 -7.83
N ARG A 7 -8.09 -2.29 -6.99
CA ARG A 7 -8.83 -1.32 -6.15
C ARG A 7 -7.89 -0.61 -5.17
N LEU A 8 -7.05 -1.37 -4.48
CA LEU A 8 -6.05 -0.82 -3.56
C LEU A 8 -5.09 0.13 -4.27
N LYS A 9 -4.46 -0.33 -5.35
CA LYS A 9 -3.50 0.49 -6.11
C LYS A 9 -4.16 1.74 -6.68
N MET A 10 -5.36 1.63 -7.23
CA MET A 10 -6.13 2.78 -7.69
C MET A 10 -6.35 3.80 -6.57
N HIS A 11 -6.83 3.36 -5.40
CA HIS A 11 -7.04 4.25 -4.26
C HIS A 11 -5.74 4.93 -3.82
N MET A 12 -4.64 4.18 -3.67
CA MET A 12 -3.34 4.74 -3.31
C MET A 12 -2.78 5.74 -4.33
N MET A 13 -3.02 5.54 -5.64
CA MET A 13 -2.66 6.50 -6.66
C MET A 13 -3.45 7.82 -6.51
N LEU A 14 -4.73 7.74 -6.14
CA LEU A 14 -5.56 8.91 -5.89
C LEU A 14 -5.12 9.64 -4.61
N VAL A 15 -4.87 8.90 -3.52
CA VAL A 15 -4.36 9.44 -2.25
C VAL A 15 -3.06 10.22 -2.47
N MET A 16 -2.12 9.65 -3.24
CA MET A 16 -0.85 10.32 -3.56
C MET A 16 -1.04 11.64 -4.32
N GLN A 17 -2.04 11.72 -5.20
CA GLN A 17 -2.32 12.92 -5.99
C GLN A 17 -3.07 13.99 -5.20
N ALA A 18 -3.90 13.59 -4.25
CA ALA A 18 -4.72 14.49 -3.44
C ALA A 18 -3.89 15.08 -2.28
N THR A 19 -2.94 15.96 -2.61
CA THR A 19 -1.93 16.44 -1.65
C THR A 19 -2.38 17.60 -0.76
N LYS A 20 -3.53 18.24 -1.05
CA LYS A 20 -4.01 19.41 -0.32
C LYS A 20 -5.54 19.43 -0.22
N ALA A 21 -6.05 19.85 0.94
CA ALA A 21 -7.47 20.14 1.15
C ALA A 21 -7.99 21.09 0.04
N PRO A 22 -9.20 20.83 -0.53
CA PRO A 22 -10.21 19.86 -0.09
C PRO A 22 -9.99 18.42 -0.58
N TYR A 23 -8.79 18.05 -1.03
CA TYR A 23 -8.44 16.70 -1.50
C TYR A 23 -9.26 16.25 -2.72
N THR A 24 -9.57 17.22 -3.58
CA THR A 24 -10.28 17.03 -4.83
C THR A 24 -9.31 16.83 -5.99
N LEU A 25 -9.65 15.93 -6.90
CA LEU A 25 -8.89 15.58 -8.09
C LEU A 25 -9.75 15.81 -9.34
N PRO A 26 -9.15 16.19 -10.48
CA PRO A 26 -9.83 16.11 -11.77
C PRO A 26 -10.28 14.68 -12.05
N ASP A 27 -11.54 14.51 -12.46
CA ASP A 27 -11.98 13.19 -12.89
C ASP A 27 -11.29 12.83 -14.20
N ARG A 28 -10.74 11.61 -14.26
CA ARG A 28 -9.96 11.13 -15.41
C ARG A 28 -10.79 10.17 -16.24
N PRO A 29 -10.65 10.23 -17.58
CA PRO A 29 -11.18 9.19 -18.44
C PRO A 29 -10.66 7.81 -18.01
N THR A 30 -11.51 6.81 -18.10
CA THR A 30 -11.20 5.44 -17.70
C THR A 30 -9.98 4.87 -18.43
N GLN A 31 -9.75 5.25 -19.70
CA GLN A 31 -8.55 4.87 -20.44
C GLN A 31 -7.27 5.45 -19.81
N SER A 32 -7.31 6.68 -19.30
CA SER A 32 -6.17 7.30 -18.61
C SER A 32 -5.87 6.57 -17.29
N LEU A 33 -6.91 6.19 -16.54
CA LEU A 33 -6.75 5.39 -15.32
C LEU A 33 -6.17 4.00 -15.62
N ALA A 34 -6.61 3.35 -16.69
CA ALA A 34 -6.08 2.06 -17.12
C ALA A 34 -4.58 2.14 -17.50
N ARG A 35 -4.19 3.19 -18.24
CA ARG A 35 -2.78 3.43 -18.58
C ARG A 35 -1.93 3.72 -17.33
N LEU A 36 -2.44 4.53 -16.41
CA LEU A 36 -1.76 4.85 -15.15
C LEU A 36 -1.45 3.59 -14.33
N LEU A 37 -2.35 2.61 -14.35
CA LEU A 37 -2.24 1.35 -13.60
C LEU A 37 -1.63 0.21 -14.43
N ASN A 38 -1.04 0.54 -15.60
CA ASN A 38 -0.44 -0.39 -16.55
C ASN A 38 -1.36 -1.60 -16.87
N LEU A 39 -2.64 -1.33 -17.09
CA LEU A 39 -3.61 -2.36 -17.47
C LEU A 39 -3.60 -2.62 -18.99
N PRO A 40 -3.97 -3.83 -19.44
CA PRO A 40 -4.13 -4.13 -20.86
C PRO A 40 -5.09 -3.17 -21.58
N GLN A 41 -4.83 -2.85 -22.84
CA GLN A 41 -5.62 -1.83 -23.55
C GLN A 41 -7.07 -2.26 -23.83
N ASP A 42 -7.30 -3.55 -24.04
CA ASP A 42 -8.57 -4.16 -24.42
C ASP A 42 -9.55 -4.28 -23.23
N THR A 43 -9.06 -4.78 -22.10
CA THR A 43 -9.86 -5.09 -20.90
C THR A 43 -9.63 -4.09 -19.77
N GLY A 44 -8.51 -3.37 -19.79
CA GLY A 44 -8.08 -2.46 -18.73
C GLY A 44 -9.05 -1.33 -18.44
N PRO A 45 -9.60 -0.62 -19.45
CA PRO A 45 -10.58 0.42 -19.21
C PRO A 45 -11.79 -0.11 -18.43
N ARG A 46 -12.39 -1.23 -18.84
CA ARG A 46 -13.53 -1.81 -18.12
C ARG A 46 -13.19 -2.09 -16.66
N ARG A 47 -12.03 -2.72 -16.42
CA ARG A 47 -11.57 -3.07 -15.07
C ARG A 47 -11.27 -1.85 -14.20
N ALA A 48 -10.71 -0.79 -14.79
CA ALA A 48 -10.47 0.48 -14.10
C ALA A 48 -11.80 1.15 -13.71
N ASN A 49 -12.81 1.11 -14.60
CA ASN A 49 -14.14 1.61 -14.29
C ASN A 49 -14.79 0.85 -13.13
N ASP A 50 -14.71 -0.49 -13.17
CA ASP A 50 -15.27 -1.33 -12.11
C ASP A 50 -14.58 -1.09 -10.77
N ALA A 51 -13.26 -0.88 -10.76
CA ALA A 51 -12.52 -0.50 -9.57
C ALA A 51 -12.94 0.88 -9.05
N LYS A 52 -13.07 1.89 -9.92
CA LYS A 52 -13.54 3.24 -9.55
C LYS A 52 -14.95 3.21 -8.96
N LYS A 53 -15.88 2.47 -9.57
CA LYS A 53 -17.24 2.26 -9.04
C LYS A 53 -17.22 1.64 -7.65
N TRP A 54 -16.42 0.59 -7.48
CA TRP A 54 -16.28 -0.04 -6.16
C TRP A 54 -15.76 0.94 -5.10
N LEU A 55 -14.80 1.81 -5.44
CA LEU A 55 -14.31 2.85 -4.51
C LEU A 55 -15.41 3.87 -4.15
N GLN A 56 -16.30 4.21 -5.09
CA GLN A 56 -17.45 5.06 -4.82
C GLN A 56 -18.49 4.38 -3.92
N GLU A 57 -18.83 3.13 -4.23
CA GLU A 57 -19.78 2.32 -3.45
C GLU A 57 -19.31 2.09 -2.00
N ASN A 58 -17.99 1.99 -1.80
CA ASN A 58 -17.37 1.84 -0.47
C ASN A 58 -17.00 3.17 0.17
N ARG A 59 -17.50 4.29 -0.37
CA ARG A 59 -17.34 5.65 0.18
C ARG A 59 -15.90 6.09 0.40
N LEU A 60 -14.98 5.63 -0.46
CA LEU A 60 -13.58 6.03 -0.44
C LEU A 60 -13.32 7.23 -1.36
N ILE A 61 -14.20 7.45 -2.34
CA ILE A 61 -14.23 8.63 -3.20
C ILE A 61 -15.68 9.00 -3.51
N THR A 62 -15.95 10.26 -3.83
CA THR A 62 -17.27 10.69 -4.31
C THR A 62 -17.13 11.67 -5.47
N PRO A 63 -18.02 11.64 -6.49
CA PRO A 63 -18.06 12.66 -7.52
C PRO A 63 -18.25 14.06 -6.91
N THR A 64 -17.59 15.06 -7.49
CA THR A 64 -17.75 16.45 -7.12
C THR A 64 -17.57 17.35 -8.34
N LEU A 65 -17.84 18.65 -8.17
CA LEU A 65 -17.54 19.65 -9.19
C LEU A 65 -16.31 20.46 -8.75
N LEU A 66 -15.38 20.63 -9.67
CA LEU A 66 -14.25 21.53 -9.53
C LEU A 66 -14.63 22.93 -10.04
N ALA A 67 -13.75 23.90 -9.81
CA ALA A 67 -13.90 25.24 -10.35
C ALA A 67 -14.14 25.23 -11.87
N GLY A 68 -15.17 25.97 -12.30
CA GLY A 68 -15.61 26.01 -13.70
C GLY A 68 -16.39 24.78 -14.14
N ASP A 69 -17.17 24.17 -13.23
CA ASP A 69 -18.09 23.04 -13.49
C ASP A 69 -17.43 21.80 -14.11
N LYS A 70 -16.12 21.63 -13.89
CA LYS A 70 -15.39 20.46 -14.36
C LYS A 70 -15.66 19.28 -13.44
N ALA A 71 -15.88 18.11 -14.01
CA ALA A 71 -16.04 16.87 -13.24
C ALA A 71 -14.79 16.60 -12.39
N GLY A 72 -15.02 16.35 -11.11
CA GLY A 72 -13.99 16.04 -10.12
C GLY A 72 -14.34 14.81 -9.28
N LEU A 73 -13.36 14.40 -8.49
CA LEU A 73 -13.48 13.38 -7.46
C LEU A 73 -12.98 13.95 -6.15
N LEU A 74 -13.79 13.87 -5.10
CA LEU A 74 -13.39 14.14 -3.74
C LEU A 74 -12.89 12.83 -3.10
N LEU A 75 -11.70 12.87 -2.51
CA LEU A 75 -11.18 11.77 -1.70
C LEU A 75 -11.81 11.80 -0.30
N LEU A 76 -12.32 10.66 0.16
CA LEU A 76 -12.98 10.50 1.45
C LEU A 76 -12.12 9.66 2.40
N HIS A 77 -12.40 9.73 3.69
CA HIS A 77 -11.65 9.04 4.73
C HIS A 77 -11.57 7.52 4.46
N PRO A 78 -10.41 6.86 4.66
CA PRO A 78 -10.17 5.51 4.17
C PRO A 78 -10.81 4.39 5.00
N ASP A 79 -11.48 4.71 6.12
CA ASP A 79 -12.22 3.74 6.94
C ASP A 79 -13.61 3.38 6.37
N GLY A 80 -14.04 4.06 5.30
CA GLY A 80 -15.32 3.84 4.65
C GLY A 80 -16.51 4.52 5.34
N SER A 81 -16.27 5.42 6.31
CA SER A 81 -17.35 6.21 6.93
C SER A 81 -18.09 7.06 5.89
N GLY A 82 -17.33 7.59 4.93
CA GLY A 82 -17.77 8.58 3.94
C GLY A 82 -17.49 10.03 4.36
N ASP A 83 -16.79 10.23 5.47
CA ASP A 83 -16.41 11.54 5.95
C ASP A 83 -15.29 12.17 5.12
N GLY A 84 -15.16 13.49 5.20
CA GLY A 84 -14.04 14.20 4.61
C GLY A 84 -12.72 13.83 5.29
N TRP A 85 -11.61 14.02 4.58
CA TRP A 85 -10.29 13.78 5.15
C TRP A 85 -9.94 14.87 6.17
N GLU A 86 -9.98 14.55 7.47
CA GLU A 86 -9.62 15.50 8.53
C GLU A 86 -8.15 15.35 8.94
N SER A 87 -7.46 16.49 9.06
CA SER A 87 -6.07 16.56 9.54
C SER A 87 -6.03 16.69 11.07
N ASN A 88 -6.61 15.73 11.81
CA ASN A 88 -6.72 15.83 13.27
C ASN A 88 -5.45 15.37 14.02
N GLY A 89 -4.27 15.58 13.45
CA GLY A 89 -3.00 15.23 14.11
C GLY A 89 -2.79 13.72 14.34
N ALA A 90 -3.52 12.87 13.62
CA ALA A 90 -3.39 11.42 13.72
C ALA A 90 -1.97 10.93 13.37
N ARG A 91 -1.57 9.79 13.94
CA ARG A 91 -0.28 9.14 13.67
C ARG A 91 -0.33 8.48 12.30
N TRP A 92 0.26 9.13 11.31
CA TRP A 92 0.34 8.61 9.93
C TRP A 92 1.55 7.71 9.74
N VAL A 93 1.41 6.74 8.83
CA VAL A 93 2.54 5.95 8.33
C VAL A 93 3.16 6.68 7.15
N GLY A 94 4.41 7.08 7.28
CA GLY A 94 5.17 7.69 6.18
C GLY A 94 5.53 6.65 5.12
N VAL A 95 4.81 6.68 3.99
CA VAL A 95 5.14 5.86 2.81
C VAL A 95 6.11 6.64 1.92
N PRO A 96 7.29 6.07 1.57
CA PRO A 96 8.24 6.74 0.68
C PRO A 96 7.61 7.11 -0.65
N PHE A 97 7.77 8.37 -1.09
CA PHE A 97 7.28 8.83 -2.40
C PHE A 97 7.84 8.00 -3.57
N THR A 98 9.02 7.42 -3.36
CA THR A 98 9.69 6.51 -4.31
C THR A 98 8.91 5.24 -4.61
N LEU A 99 7.97 4.84 -3.75
CA LEU A 99 7.00 3.77 -4.05
C LEU A 99 6.24 4.07 -5.36
N TRP A 100 5.91 5.34 -5.59
CA TRP A 100 5.22 5.80 -6.79
C TRP A 100 6.19 6.25 -7.88
N SER A 101 7.15 7.13 -7.57
CA SER A 101 8.01 7.73 -8.59
C SER A 101 8.88 6.71 -9.31
N ASN A 102 9.24 5.62 -8.63
CA ASN A 102 10.03 4.52 -9.21
C ASN A 102 9.15 3.33 -9.62
N ALA A 103 7.82 3.49 -9.64
CA ALA A 103 6.86 2.48 -10.09
C ALA A 103 6.82 1.16 -9.30
N TRP A 104 7.38 1.12 -8.08
CA TRP A 104 7.25 -0.04 -7.18
C TRP A 104 5.79 -0.42 -6.89
N ILE A 105 4.88 0.57 -6.82
CA ILE A 105 3.44 0.33 -6.66
C ILE A 105 2.85 -0.52 -7.79
N LEU A 106 3.43 -0.49 -8.99
CA LEU A 106 2.97 -1.32 -10.11
C LEU A 106 3.59 -2.72 -10.04
N ARG A 107 4.83 -2.82 -9.57
CA ARG A 107 5.58 -4.09 -9.46
C ARG A 107 5.10 -4.98 -8.32
N LEU A 108 4.88 -4.41 -7.13
CA LEU A 108 4.50 -5.18 -5.95
C LEU A 108 3.04 -5.60 -6.01
N SER A 109 2.74 -6.80 -5.52
CA SER A 109 1.37 -7.25 -5.32
C SER A 109 0.66 -6.44 -4.23
N GLY A 110 -0.68 -6.50 -4.22
CA GLY A 110 -1.47 -5.78 -3.22
C GLY A 110 -1.15 -6.22 -1.78
N ARG A 111 -0.92 -7.51 -1.56
CA ARG A 111 -0.52 -8.05 -0.24
C ARG A 111 0.85 -7.51 0.19
N ALA A 112 1.81 -7.42 -0.72
CA ALA A 112 3.14 -6.92 -0.44
C ALA A 112 3.12 -5.44 -0.09
N ILE A 113 2.29 -4.64 -0.77
CA ILE A 113 2.09 -3.23 -0.45
C ILE A 113 1.53 -3.05 0.97
N VAL A 114 0.48 -3.81 1.34
CA VAL A 114 -0.13 -3.69 2.67
C VAL A 114 0.88 -4.10 3.77
N VAL A 115 1.60 -5.21 3.57
CA VAL A 115 2.63 -5.65 4.53
C VAL A 115 3.78 -4.66 4.59
N LEU A 116 4.21 -4.08 3.46
CA LEU A 116 5.22 -3.03 3.44
C LEU A 116 4.78 -1.83 4.28
N MET A 117 3.53 -1.38 4.16
CA MET A 117 3.00 -0.28 4.99
C MET A 117 3.02 -0.62 6.49
N ALA A 118 2.59 -1.83 6.87
CA ALA A 118 2.66 -2.29 8.25
C ALA A 118 4.11 -2.35 8.78
N LEU A 119 5.06 -2.76 7.94
CA LEU A 119 6.48 -2.83 8.30
C LEU A 119 7.14 -1.44 8.34
N LEU A 120 6.72 -0.50 7.50
CA LEU A 120 7.16 0.90 7.55
C LEU A 120 6.69 1.58 8.85
N GLU A 121 5.49 1.25 9.31
CA GLU A 121 4.96 1.67 10.62
C GLU A 121 5.77 1.06 11.76
N LEU A 122 5.99 -0.26 11.72
CA LEU A 122 6.75 -0.98 12.74
C LEU A 122 8.19 -0.47 12.88
N ASN A 123 8.86 -0.20 11.76
CA ASN A 123 10.23 0.31 11.74
C ASN A 123 10.30 1.84 11.95
N GLY A 124 9.16 2.52 12.08
CA GLY A 124 9.09 3.96 12.30
C GLY A 124 9.68 4.37 13.64
N GLY A 125 10.94 4.84 13.62
CA GLY A 125 11.68 5.24 14.82
C GLY A 125 12.55 4.15 15.44
N SER A 126 12.58 2.94 14.86
CA SER A 126 13.51 1.89 15.29
C SER A 126 14.95 2.25 14.92
N GLN A 127 15.87 1.96 15.84
CA GLN A 127 17.33 2.05 15.63
C GLN A 127 18.00 0.66 15.62
N HIS A 128 17.21 -0.43 15.69
CA HIS A 128 17.78 -1.76 15.81
C HIS A 128 18.37 -2.22 14.47
N PRO A 129 19.66 -2.60 14.41
CA PRO A 129 20.35 -2.89 13.15
C PRO A 129 19.74 -4.06 12.37
N ASP A 130 19.16 -5.04 13.08
CA ASP A 130 18.48 -6.19 12.48
C ASP A 130 16.97 -5.99 12.26
N GLY A 131 16.44 -4.80 12.57
CA GLY A 131 15.00 -4.48 12.48
C GLY A 131 14.19 -4.96 13.68
N GLU A 132 12.87 -4.88 13.52
CA GLU A 132 11.91 -4.97 14.62
C GLU A 132 11.12 -6.27 14.65
N TRP A 133 10.66 -6.64 15.85
CA TRP A 133 9.77 -7.79 16.03
C TRP A 133 8.32 -7.39 15.82
N MET A 134 7.66 -8.11 14.91
CA MET A 134 6.21 -8.01 14.73
C MET A 134 5.53 -9.07 15.60
N ASP A 135 4.85 -8.63 16.67
CA ASP A 135 4.05 -9.54 17.49
C ASP A 135 2.85 -10.11 16.70
N GLY A 136 2.48 -11.36 17.01
CA GLY A 136 1.39 -12.07 16.31
C GLY A 136 0.02 -11.38 16.48
N HIS A 137 -0.24 -10.77 17.65
CA HIS A 137 -1.48 -10.02 17.86
C HIS A 137 -1.54 -8.79 16.96
N ARG A 138 -0.41 -8.08 16.80
CA ARG A 138 -0.30 -6.90 15.95
C ARG A 138 -0.53 -7.21 14.47
N LYS A 139 -0.13 -8.40 13.99
CA LYS A 139 -0.43 -8.84 12.61
C LYS A 139 -1.93 -8.94 12.34
N LYS A 140 -2.68 -9.45 13.32
CA LYS A 140 -4.15 -9.58 13.22
C LYS A 140 -4.86 -8.22 13.21
N GLN A 141 -4.31 -7.21 13.88
CA GLN A 141 -4.86 -5.84 13.86
C GLN A 141 -4.88 -5.22 12.46
N TYR A 142 -3.96 -5.65 11.57
CA TYR A 142 -3.95 -5.25 10.16
C TYR A 142 -4.94 -6.04 9.29
N GLY A 143 -5.71 -6.97 9.87
CA GLY A 143 -6.67 -7.81 9.13
C GLY A 143 -6.01 -8.82 8.19
N LEU A 144 -4.73 -9.12 8.37
CA LEU A 144 -3.95 -10.02 7.52
C LEU A 144 -3.88 -11.43 8.11
N SER A 145 -4.06 -12.44 7.27
CA SER A 145 -3.78 -13.84 7.65
C SER A 145 -2.27 -14.10 7.71
N ASP A 146 -1.86 -15.10 8.49
CA ASP A 146 -0.44 -15.49 8.58
C ASP A 146 0.13 -15.96 7.24
N ASP A 147 -0.68 -16.60 6.39
CA ASP A 147 -0.31 -16.98 5.03
C ASP A 147 -0.08 -15.77 4.12
N THR A 148 -0.97 -14.76 4.22
CA THR A 148 -0.82 -13.49 3.49
C THR A 148 0.45 -12.78 3.92
N TRP A 149 0.72 -12.73 5.22
CA TRP A 149 1.94 -12.15 5.78
C TRP A 149 3.18 -12.88 5.26
N THR A 150 3.20 -14.21 5.38
CA THR A 150 4.33 -15.05 4.95
C THR A 150 4.64 -14.85 3.47
N SER A 151 3.62 -14.94 2.62
CA SER A 151 3.81 -14.81 1.18
C SER A 151 4.21 -13.39 0.75
N ALA A 152 3.64 -12.36 1.38
CA ALA A 152 4.05 -10.98 1.14
C ALA A 152 5.49 -10.71 1.60
N THR A 153 5.92 -11.25 2.74
CA THR A 153 7.31 -11.09 3.20
C THR A 153 8.31 -11.77 2.27
N ARG A 154 7.97 -12.95 1.72
CA ARG A 154 8.81 -13.61 0.71
C ARG A 154 8.95 -12.77 -0.55
N GLU A 155 7.88 -12.15 -1.02
CA GLU A 155 7.90 -11.25 -2.17
C GLU A 155 8.75 -9.99 -1.90
N LEU A 156 8.64 -9.39 -0.72
CA LEU A 156 9.48 -8.24 -0.35
C LEU A 156 10.96 -8.62 -0.21
N GLU A 157 11.28 -9.81 0.31
CA GLU A 157 12.65 -10.35 0.35
C GLU A 157 13.18 -10.63 -1.05
N TYR A 158 12.35 -11.21 -1.92
CA TYR A 158 12.69 -11.51 -3.31
C TYR A 158 13.12 -10.25 -4.09
N PHE A 159 12.43 -9.13 -3.87
CA PHE A 159 12.79 -7.84 -4.46
C PHE A 159 13.82 -7.03 -3.66
N GLY A 160 14.40 -7.58 -2.60
CA GLY A 160 15.42 -6.90 -1.78
C GLY A 160 14.89 -5.69 -0.99
N LEU A 161 13.58 -5.57 -0.80
CA LEU A 161 12.94 -4.50 -0.03
C LEU A 161 12.86 -4.83 1.48
N LEU A 162 13.03 -6.10 1.83
CA LEU A 162 12.94 -6.60 3.18
C LEU A 162 14.10 -7.55 3.46
N ARG A 163 14.67 -7.44 4.66
CA ARG A 163 15.54 -8.45 5.24
C ARG A 163 14.88 -9.00 6.49
N THR A 164 14.77 -10.32 6.60
CA THR A 164 14.37 -10.96 7.87
C THR A 164 15.54 -11.64 8.55
N LYS A 165 15.52 -11.65 9.89
CA LYS A 165 16.49 -12.37 10.72
C LYS A 165 15.75 -13.14 11.80
N GLU A 166 16.06 -14.41 11.97
CA GLU A 166 15.54 -15.18 13.09
C GLU A 166 16.22 -14.74 14.39
N GLY A 167 15.42 -14.55 15.43
CA GLY A 167 15.87 -14.28 16.78
C GLY A 167 15.11 -15.15 17.76
N PHE A 168 15.75 -15.46 18.87
CA PHE A 168 15.09 -16.09 20.00
C PHE A 168 14.52 -15.00 20.91
N TRP A 169 13.28 -15.17 21.32
CA TRP A 169 12.60 -14.30 22.27
C TRP A 169 12.12 -15.13 23.45
N GLY A 170 12.62 -14.82 24.64
CA GLY A 170 12.41 -15.53 25.89
C GLY A 170 13.63 -15.36 26.82
N ASP A 171 13.46 -15.66 28.09
CA ASP A 171 14.50 -15.75 29.14
C ASP A 171 14.20 -17.01 29.98
N ASP A 172 14.97 -17.32 31.03
CA ASP A 172 14.80 -18.50 31.90
C ASP A 172 13.36 -18.69 32.44
N ASP A 173 12.58 -17.61 32.53
CA ASP A 173 11.17 -17.60 32.94
C ASP A 173 10.14 -17.80 31.80
N TYR A 174 10.57 -17.80 30.53
CA TYR A 174 9.69 -17.88 29.35
C TYR A 174 10.13 -18.95 28.34
N GLU A 175 9.17 -19.61 27.69
CA GLU A 175 9.45 -20.47 26.55
C GLU A 175 10.22 -19.70 25.46
N ILE A 176 11.41 -20.19 25.12
CA ILE A 176 12.22 -19.65 24.03
C ILE A 176 11.46 -19.82 22.70
N ARG A 177 10.91 -18.72 22.17
CA ARG A 177 10.19 -18.71 20.90
C ARG A 177 11.04 -18.13 19.80
N LYS A 178 11.10 -18.84 18.67
CA LYS A 178 11.69 -18.29 17.43
C LYS A 178 10.77 -17.23 16.85
N ARG A 179 11.27 -16.00 16.71
CA ARG A 179 10.57 -14.87 16.07
C ARG A 179 11.43 -14.27 14.98
N LYS A 180 10.80 -13.71 13.95
CA LYS A 180 11.49 -12.97 12.89
C LYS A 180 11.57 -11.49 13.24
N ARG A 181 12.76 -10.90 13.09
CA ARG A 181 12.96 -9.46 12.94
C ARG A 181 12.76 -9.08 11.49
N TYR A 182 12.14 -7.92 11.26
CA TYR A 182 11.83 -7.39 9.95
C TYR A 182 12.52 -6.04 9.79
N PHE A 183 13.45 -5.95 8.84
CA PHE A 183 14.17 -4.73 8.51
C PHE A 183 13.81 -4.28 7.09
N VAL A 184 13.12 -3.16 6.98
CA VAL A 184 12.77 -2.58 5.67
C VAL A 184 13.99 -1.84 5.12
N ILE A 185 14.44 -2.24 3.93
CA ILE A 185 15.56 -1.60 3.24
C ILE A 185 14.97 -0.43 2.43
N ARG A 186 14.80 0.72 3.08
CA ARG A 186 14.13 1.90 2.49
C ARG A 186 14.88 2.42 1.27
N GLU A 187 16.20 2.28 1.27
CA GLU A 187 17.11 2.70 0.20
C GLU A 187 16.85 1.91 -1.08
N ALA A 188 16.41 0.65 -0.98
CA ALA A 188 16.08 -0.17 -2.15
C ALA A 188 14.86 0.38 -2.91
N LEU A 189 13.95 1.11 -2.24
CA LEU A 189 12.86 1.80 -2.92
C LEU A 189 13.34 3.00 -3.75
N ALA A 190 14.55 3.53 -3.49
CA ALA A 190 15.09 4.71 -4.18
C ALA A 190 15.49 4.44 -5.64
N THR A 191 15.63 3.17 -6.03
CA THR A 191 15.85 2.74 -7.42
C THR A 191 14.57 2.14 -8.01
N ALA A 192 14.45 2.15 -9.34
CA ALA A 192 13.36 1.43 -10.02
C ALA A 192 13.48 -0.09 -9.83
N PRO A 193 12.35 -0.83 -9.77
CA PRO A 193 12.40 -2.28 -9.74
C PRO A 193 13.02 -2.81 -11.02
N ASP A 194 13.70 -3.94 -10.91
CA ASP A 194 14.12 -4.72 -12.06
C ASP A 194 12.91 -5.41 -12.69
N TRP A 195 12.50 -4.89 -13.86
CA TRP A 195 11.39 -5.42 -14.65
C TRP A 195 11.74 -6.70 -15.42
N THR A 196 13.02 -7.07 -15.48
CA THR A 196 13.48 -8.30 -16.13
C THR A 196 13.42 -9.51 -15.21
N MET A 197 13.42 -9.30 -13.88
CA MET A 197 13.18 -10.38 -12.94
C MET A 197 11.79 -10.98 -13.16
N PRO A 198 11.60 -12.30 -12.98
CA PRO A 198 10.26 -12.87 -12.98
C PRO A 198 9.42 -12.32 -11.83
N ASP A 199 8.11 -12.51 -11.93
CA ASP A 199 7.21 -12.18 -10.81
C ASP A 199 7.55 -13.06 -9.60
N ALA A 200 7.38 -12.48 -8.41
CA ALA A 200 7.64 -13.21 -7.17
C ALA A 200 6.70 -14.42 -7.03
N PRO A 201 7.17 -15.52 -6.41
CA PRO A 201 6.40 -16.74 -6.22
C PRO A 201 5.16 -16.59 -5.30
#